data_AF-A0A7Y5CNM9-F1
#
_entry.id   AF-A0A7Y5CNM9-F1
#
_cell.length_a   1.000
_cell.length_b   1.000
_cell.length_c   1.000
_cell.angle_alpha   90.00
_cell.angle_beta   90.00
_cell.angle_gamma   90.00
#
_symmetry.space_group_name_H-M   'P 1'
#
loop_
_entity.id
_entity.type
_entity.pdbx_description
1 polymer ?
#
loop_
_entity_poly.entity_id
_entity_poly.type
_entity_poly.pdbx_seq_one_letter_code
_entity_poly.pdbx_strand_id
1 'polypeptide(L)'
;MLEFNDPGVTGAPLEFRLPYLDLRLVNFTLALPPLPWFVDKELLRRATAGLLPEKVRRRPKTALREDSVVNLLQREEMPWLDDFTPVPALAEFVTRAAVPKVTGRPLNDGSDPYVHLRPFVLNRWLQHMQA
;
A
#
# COMPACT_ATOMS: atom_id res chain seq x y z
N MET A 1 1.05 -0.37 -7.02
CA MET A 1 2.08 0.20 -6.11
C MET A 1 2.83 1.41 -6.66
N LEU A 2 3.08 1.55 -7.99
CA LEU A 2 3.77 2.74 -8.52
C LEU A 2 2.86 3.97 -8.58
N GLU A 3 1.56 3.73 -8.66
CA GLU A 3 0.51 4.74 -8.73
C GLU A 3 0.48 5.61 -7.47
N PHE A 4 0.98 5.12 -6.33
CA PHE A 4 1.08 5.92 -5.09
C PHE A 4 2.14 7.04 -5.17
N ASN A 5 3.03 7.01 -6.16
CA ASN A 5 4.02 8.06 -6.40
C ASN A 5 3.50 9.17 -7.32
N ASP A 6 2.29 9.02 -7.86
CA ASP A 6 1.68 10.01 -8.75
C ASP A 6 1.43 11.33 -8.00
N PRO A 7 1.70 12.51 -8.60
CA PRO A 7 1.42 13.80 -7.98
C PRO A 7 -0.05 13.98 -7.55
N GLY A 8 -0.99 13.35 -8.25
CA GLY A 8 -2.40 13.33 -7.87
C GLY A 8 -2.69 12.54 -6.60
N VAL A 9 -1.80 11.61 -6.21
CA VAL A 9 -1.89 10.86 -4.95
C VAL A 9 -1.13 11.55 -3.83
N THR A 10 0.08 12.06 -4.11
CA THR A 10 0.92 12.69 -3.08
C THR A 10 0.50 14.12 -2.75
N GLY A 11 -0.28 14.76 -3.62
CA GLY A 11 -0.70 16.16 -3.50
C GLY A 11 0.42 17.16 -3.78
N ALA A 12 1.57 16.70 -4.27
CA ALA A 12 2.72 17.54 -4.60
C ALA A 12 3.52 16.94 -5.78
N PRO A 13 4.19 17.77 -6.60
CA PRO A 13 5.00 17.30 -7.72
C PRO A 13 6.34 16.72 -7.23
N LEU A 14 6.30 15.57 -6.54
CA LEU A 14 7.47 14.88 -6.03
C LEU A 14 8.08 13.97 -7.12
N GLU A 15 9.38 14.11 -7.36
CA GLU A 15 10.14 13.18 -8.21
C GLU A 15 10.63 11.98 -7.39
N PHE A 16 10.02 10.82 -7.58
CA PHE A 16 10.47 9.57 -6.94
C PHE A 16 11.51 8.87 -7.80
N ARG A 17 12.71 8.67 -7.24
CA ARG A 17 13.74 7.83 -7.86
C ARG A 17 13.73 6.45 -7.20
N LEU A 18 13.62 5.41 -8.03
CA LEU A 18 13.55 4.01 -7.59
C LEU A 18 14.77 3.24 -8.15
N PRO A 19 15.96 3.34 -7.54
CA PRO A 19 17.20 2.78 -8.12
C PRO A 19 17.16 1.27 -8.39
N TYR A 20 16.37 0.51 -7.61
CA TYR A 20 16.20 -0.92 -7.82
C TYR A 20 15.39 -1.27 -9.08
N LEU A 21 14.70 -0.29 -9.70
CA LEU A 21 14.00 -0.43 -10.97
C LEU A 21 14.81 0.11 -12.16
N ASP A 22 16.11 0.38 -11.99
CA ASP A 22 16.99 0.67 -13.12
C ASP A 22 16.98 -0.55 -14.08
N LEU A 23 16.67 -0.30 -15.36
CA LEU A 23 16.55 -1.36 -16.36
C LEU A 23 17.83 -2.18 -16.52
N ARG A 24 19.01 -1.58 -16.31
CA ARG A 24 20.28 -2.30 -16.36
C ARG A 24 20.37 -3.30 -15.21
N LEU A 25 19.95 -2.89 -14.02
CA LEU A 25 19.94 -3.77 -12.84
C LEU A 25 18.89 -4.87 -12.99
N VAL A 26 17.68 -4.54 -13.44
CA VAL A 26 16.62 -5.52 -13.67
C VAL A 26 17.07 -6.56 -14.71
N ASN A 27 17.55 -6.14 -15.87
CA ASN A 27 18.03 -7.05 -16.92
C ASN A 27 19.20 -7.91 -16.45
N PHE A 28 20.15 -7.33 -15.70
CA PHE A 28 21.25 -8.08 -15.11
C PHE A 28 20.73 -9.15 -14.14
N THR A 29 19.83 -8.79 -13.21
CA THR A 29 19.28 -9.74 -12.25
C THR A 29 18.48 -10.85 -12.94
N LEU A 30 17.67 -10.55 -13.95
CA LEU A 30 16.91 -11.55 -14.71
C LEU A 30 17.78 -12.52 -15.51
N ALA A 31 19.03 -12.14 -15.83
CA ALA A 31 19.99 -13.02 -16.51
C ALA A 31 20.72 -13.99 -15.55
N LEU A 32 20.61 -13.80 -14.23
CA LEU A 32 21.23 -14.67 -13.23
C LEU A 32 20.34 -15.88 -12.92
N PRO A 33 20.94 -17.05 -12.61
CA PRO A 33 20.17 -18.17 -12.10
C PRO A 33 19.53 -17.80 -10.75
N PRO A 34 18.26 -18.17 -10.49
CA PRO A 34 17.61 -17.82 -9.23
C PRO A 34 18.33 -18.35 -7.98
N LEU A 35 18.94 -19.54 -8.07
CA LEU A 35 19.73 -20.14 -7.01
C LEU A 35 21.24 -19.98 -7.30
N PRO A 36 22.06 -19.62 -6.30
CA PRO A 36 21.69 -19.28 -4.91
C PRO A 36 21.27 -17.81 -4.73
N TRP A 37 21.29 -17.01 -5.79
CA TRP A 37 21.37 -15.55 -5.71
C TRP A 37 20.13 -14.85 -5.15
N PHE A 38 18.93 -15.37 -5.40
CA PHE A 38 17.68 -14.69 -5.04
C PHE A 38 17.12 -15.13 -3.68
N VAL A 39 17.56 -16.29 -3.19
CA VAL A 39 17.16 -16.79 -1.87
C VAL A 39 17.66 -15.85 -0.79
N ASP A 40 16.80 -15.50 0.16
CA ASP A 40 17.10 -14.65 1.30
C ASP A 40 17.82 -13.33 0.97
N LYS A 41 17.66 -12.84 -0.27
CA LYS A 41 18.34 -11.66 -0.82
C LYS A 41 19.88 -11.79 -0.83
N GLU A 42 20.40 -12.99 -1.02
CA GLU A 42 21.83 -13.29 -0.94
C GLU A 42 22.70 -12.38 -1.80
N LEU A 43 22.32 -12.16 -3.08
CA LEU A 43 23.04 -11.26 -3.98
C LEU A 43 23.18 -9.84 -3.39
N LEU A 44 22.08 -9.28 -2.88
CA LEU A 44 22.05 -7.94 -2.31
C LEU A 44 22.89 -7.86 -1.02
N ARG A 45 22.82 -8.91 -0.17
CA ARG A 45 23.62 -8.97 1.06
C ARG A 45 25.11 -9.05 0.76
N ARG A 46 25.52 -9.78 -0.29
CA ARG A 46 26.93 -9.84 -0.71
C ARG A 46 27.40 -8.51 -1.29
N ALA A 47 26.62 -7.92 -2.20
CA ALA A 47 26.95 -6.66 -2.86
C ALA A 47 27.11 -5.48 -1.88
N THR A 48 26.49 -5.55 -0.70
CA THR A 48 26.54 -4.50 0.33
C THR A 48 27.44 -4.85 1.53
N ALA A 49 28.23 -5.92 1.44
CA ALA A 49 29.19 -6.27 2.48
C ALA A 49 30.23 -5.14 2.66
N GLY A 50 30.49 -4.74 3.91
CA GLY A 50 31.36 -3.60 4.22
C GLY A 50 30.72 -2.22 4.05
N LEU A 51 29.55 -2.10 3.39
CA LEU A 51 28.82 -0.83 3.24
C LEU A 51 27.78 -0.60 4.35
N LEU A 52 27.21 -1.68 4.90
CA LEU A 52 26.18 -1.63 5.93
C LEU A 52 26.65 -2.34 7.22
N PRO A 53 26.22 -1.89 8.41
CA PRO A 53 26.44 -2.65 9.64
C PRO A 53 25.89 -4.08 9.52
N GLU A 54 26.68 -5.07 9.94
CA GLU A 54 26.35 -6.49 9.76
C GLU A 54 24.97 -6.87 10.33
N LYS A 55 24.56 -6.25 11.44
CA LYS A 55 23.23 -6.44 12.05
C LYS A 55 22.08 -6.03 11.12
N VAL A 56 22.28 -5.01 10.30
CA VAL A 56 21.29 -4.53 9.31
C VAL A 56 21.38 -5.40 8.06
N ARG A 57 22.59 -5.61 7.54
CA ARG A 57 22.85 -6.38 6.31
C ARG A 57 22.35 -7.81 6.39
N ARG A 58 22.44 -8.47 7.56
CA ARG A 58 22.03 -9.87 7.78
C ARG A 58 20.64 -10.01 8.40
N ARG A 59 19.92 -8.91 8.69
CA ARG A 59 18.57 -9.00 9.27
C ARG A 59 17.64 -9.82 8.34
N PRO A 60 16.93 -10.83 8.85
CA PRO A 60 15.91 -11.55 8.07
C PRO A 60 14.82 -10.61 7.55
N LYS A 61 14.22 -10.92 6.38
CA LYS A 61 13.05 -10.17 5.92
C LYS A 61 11.86 -10.54 6.80
N THR A 62 11.58 -9.72 7.80
CA THR A 62 10.33 -9.79 8.55
C THR A 62 9.25 -9.07 7.76
N ALA A 63 8.12 -9.74 7.49
CA ALA A 63 6.93 -9.05 7.00
C ALA A 63 6.50 -7.98 8.01
N LEU A 64 5.81 -6.94 7.53
CA LEU A 64 5.07 -6.08 8.45
C LEU A 64 4.08 -6.97 9.21
N ARG A 65 4.10 -6.90 10.55
CA ARG A 65 3.31 -7.78 11.40
C ARG A 65 1.81 -7.58 11.17
N GLU A 66 1.41 -6.32 10.97
CA GLU A 66 0.04 -5.91 10.79
C GLU A 66 0.01 -4.74 9.80
N ASP A 67 -1.10 -4.62 9.08
CA ASP A 67 -1.38 -3.46 8.25
C ASP A 67 -1.93 -2.33 9.14
N SER A 68 -1.33 -1.14 9.05
CA SER A 68 -1.71 0.00 9.88
C SER A 68 -3.13 0.50 9.63
N VAL A 69 -3.64 0.40 8.40
CA VAL A 69 -5.01 0.77 8.05
C VAL A 69 -5.97 -0.23 8.66
N VAL A 70 -5.67 -1.53 8.53
CA VAL A 70 -6.45 -2.59 9.18
C VAL A 70 -6.54 -2.35 10.68
N ASN A 71 -5.42 -2.08 11.34
CA ASN A 71 -5.39 -1.79 12.78
C ASN A 71 -6.16 -0.53 13.14
N LEU A 72 -6.11 0.51 12.30
CA LEU A 72 -6.88 1.72 12.52
C LEU A 72 -8.38 1.42 12.48
N LEU A 73 -8.85 0.64 11.51
CA LEU A 73 -10.26 0.28 11.35
C LEU A 73 -10.84 -0.57 12.51
N GLN A 74 -9.99 -1.16 13.34
CA GLN A 74 -10.41 -1.89 14.55
C GLN A 74 -10.63 -0.99 15.76
N ARG A 75 -10.24 0.28 15.71
CA ARG A 75 -10.35 1.17 16.87
C ARG A 75 -11.79 1.60 17.11
N GLU A 76 -12.15 1.77 18.39
CA GLU A 76 -13.49 2.13 18.83
C GLU A 76 -13.95 3.49 18.29
N GLU A 77 -13.03 4.38 17.94
CA GLU A 77 -13.36 5.71 17.42
C GLU A 77 -13.64 5.71 15.91
N MET A 78 -13.43 4.61 15.19
CA MET A 78 -13.60 4.56 13.74
C MET A 78 -15.01 4.35 13.16
N PRO A 79 -16.05 3.88 13.88
CA PRO A 79 -17.35 3.55 13.29
C PRO A 79 -18.00 4.66 12.45
N TRP A 80 -17.66 5.94 12.67
CA TRP A 80 -18.14 7.05 11.83
C TRP A 80 -17.86 6.86 10.33
N LEU A 81 -16.81 6.10 10.00
CA LEU A 81 -16.44 5.81 8.62
C LEU A 81 -17.48 4.95 7.90
N ASP A 82 -18.22 4.12 8.64
CA ASP A 82 -19.31 3.30 8.10
C ASP A 82 -20.60 4.08 7.90
N ASP A 83 -20.70 5.29 8.44
CA ASP A 83 -21.91 6.13 8.42
C ASP A 83 -21.66 7.50 7.77
N PHE A 84 -20.62 7.62 6.92
CA PHE A 84 -20.32 8.88 6.23
C PHE A 84 -21.48 9.35 5.34
N THR A 85 -21.71 10.66 5.29
CA THR A 85 -22.72 11.28 4.42
C THR A 85 -22.23 11.35 2.97
N PRO A 86 -22.89 10.68 2.01
CA PRO A 86 -22.49 10.72 0.61
C PRO A 86 -22.95 12.02 -0.07
N VAL A 87 -22.13 12.56 -0.99
CA VAL A 87 -22.57 13.61 -1.92
C VAL A 87 -23.45 13.02 -3.03
N PRO A 88 -24.39 13.79 -3.61
CA PRO A 88 -25.30 13.28 -4.64
C PRO A 88 -24.58 12.60 -5.82
N ALA A 89 -23.47 13.17 -6.27
CA ALA A 89 -22.68 12.63 -7.39
C ALA A 89 -22.10 11.22 -7.13
N LEU A 90 -21.94 10.81 -5.86
CA LEU A 90 -21.44 9.47 -5.55
C LEU A 90 -22.42 8.38 -6.01
N ALA A 91 -23.72 8.67 -6.01
CA ALA A 91 -24.77 7.71 -6.35
C ALA A 91 -24.70 7.24 -7.82
N GLU A 92 -24.01 7.98 -8.69
CA GLU A 92 -23.76 7.58 -10.09
C GLU A 92 -22.79 6.40 -10.20
N PHE A 93 -21.93 6.21 -9.21
CA PHE A 93 -20.85 5.22 -9.25
C PHE A 93 -21.01 4.11 -8.21
N VAL A 94 -21.68 4.38 -7.08
CA VAL A 94 -21.74 3.48 -5.94
C VAL A 94 -23.15 3.35 -5.39
N THR A 95 -23.67 2.12 -5.36
CA THR A 95 -24.87 1.78 -4.58
C THR A 95 -24.51 1.68 -3.09
N ARG A 96 -24.69 2.77 -2.34
CA ARG A 96 -24.23 2.88 -0.95
C ARG A 96 -24.71 1.75 -0.01
N ALA A 97 -25.95 1.30 -0.18
CA ALA A 97 -26.54 0.23 0.62
C ALA A 97 -25.89 -1.14 0.39
N ALA A 98 -25.18 -1.33 -0.74
CA ALA A 98 -24.46 -2.56 -1.05
C ALA A 98 -23.01 -2.55 -0.55
N VAL A 99 -22.51 -1.42 -0.03
CA VAL A 99 -21.15 -1.30 0.50
C VAL A 99 -21.11 -1.90 1.90
N PRO A 100 -20.34 -2.98 2.14
CA PRO A 100 -20.23 -3.56 3.46
C PRO A 100 -19.49 -2.63 4.43
N LYS A 101 -19.76 -2.81 5.73
CA LYS A 101 -19.01 -2.10 6.79
C LYS A 101 -17.52 -2.44 6.73
N VAL A 102 -16.66 -1.47 7.01
CA VAL A 102 -15.21 -1.61 7.05
C VAL A 102 -14.64 -1.65 8.46
N THR A 103 -15.34 -1.08 9.44
CA THR A 103 -14.87 -1.03 10.82
C THR A 103 -15.33 -2.24 11.63
N GLY A 104 -14.56 -2.60 12.66
CA GLY A 104 -14.89 -3.72 13.56
C GLY A 104 -14.97 -5.10 12.89
N ARG A 105 -14.45 -5.24 11.66
CA ARG A 105 -14.41 -6.52 10.95
C ARG A 105 -13.27 -7.42 11.45
N PRO A 106 -13.48 -8.74 11.55
CA PRO A 106 -12.40 -9.66 11.90
C PRO A 106 -11.24 -9.57 10.90
N LEU A 107 -10.01 -9.50 11.42
CA LEU A 107 -8.76 -9.39 10.62
C LEU A 107 -8.56 -10.52 9.58
N ASN A 108 -9.26 -11.64 9.76
CA ASN A 108 -9.11 -12.86 8.94
C ASN A 108 -10.33 -13.13 8.04
N ASP A 109 -11.18 -12.14 7.79
CA ASP A 109 -12.37 -12.32 6.96
C ASP A 109 -12.08 -12.52 5.45
N GLY A 110 -10.81 -12.43 5.06
CA GLY A 110 -10.34 -12.62 3.69
C GLY A 110 -10.73 -11.49 2.73
N SER A 111 -11.43 -10.46 3.20
CA SER A 111 -11.78 -9.28 2.43
C SER A 111 -10.65 -8.26 2.49
N ASP A 112 -10.32 -7.66 1.35
CA ASP A 112 -9.39 -6.54 1.30
C ASP A 112 -10.14 -5.26 1.78
N PRO A 113 -9.84 -4.72 2.98
CA PRO A 113 -10.55 -3.55 3.50
C PRO A 113 -10.36 -2.32 2.62
N TYR A 114 -9.26 -2.26 1.84
CA TYR A 114 -9.02 -1.15 0.93
C TYR A 114 -10.07 -1.06 -0.17
N VAL A 115 -10.69 -2.19 -0.58
CA VAL A 115 -11.77 -2.19 -1.58
C VAL A 115 -13.00 -1.46 -1.05
N HIS A 116 -13.36 -1.74 0.20
CA HIS A 116 -14.54 -1.17 0.84
C HIS A 116 -14.33 0.26 1.34
N LEU A 117 -13.07 0.72 1.44
CA LEU A 117 -12.74 2.13 1.68
C LEU A 117 -12.90 3.02 0.45
N ARG A 118 -12.86 2.48 -0.77
CA ARG A 118 -12.91 3.28 -2.02
C ARG A 118 -14.15 4.18 -2.12
N PRO A 119 -15.37 3.75 -1.76
CA PRO A 119 -16.54 4.63 -1.75
C PRO A 119 -16.35 5.89 -0.89
N PHE A 120 -15.75 5.75 0.29
CA PHE A 120 -15.46 6.90 1.16
C PHE A 120 -14.40 7.82 0.54
N VAL A 121 -13.32 7.25 0.01
CA VAL A 121 -12.25 8.02 -0.66
C VAL A 121 -12.79 8.78 -1.87
N LEU A 122 -13.61 8.12 -2.70
CA LEU A 122 -14.25 8.75 -3.85
C LEU A 122 -15.21 9.86 -3.41
N ASN A 123 -16.01 9.64 -2.36
CA ASN A 123 -16.88 10.66 -1.79
C ASN A 123 -16.09 11.91 -1.36
N ARG A 124 -14.97 11.72 -0.66
CA ARG A 124 -14.07 12.81 -0.26
C ARG A 124 -13.51 13.55 -1.47
N TRP A 125 -13.10 12.83 -2.52
CA TRP A 125 -12.60 13.45 -3.74
C TRP A 125 -13.67 14.28 -4.45
N LEU A 126 -14.89 13.74 -4.63
CA LEU A 126 -16.02 14.45 -5.22
C LEU A 126 -16.41 15.71 -4.43
N GLN A 127 -16.34 15.66 -3.10
CA GLN A 127 -16.55 16.84 -2.24
C GLN A 127 -15.56 17.96 -2.54
N HIS A 128 -14.26 17.64 -2.72
CA HIS A 128 -13.23 18.62 -3.01
C HIS A 128 -13.32 19.18 -4.44
N MET A 129 -13.87 18.41 -5.38
CA MET A 129 -14.08 18.87 -6.77
C MET A 129 -15.28 19.83 -6.93
N GLN A 130 -16.19 19.86 -5.94
CA GLN A 130 -17.40 20.69 -5.96
C GLN A 130 -17.28 21.97 -5.10
N ALA A 131 -16.17 22.12 -4.37
CA ALA A 131 -15.84 23.29 -3.55
C ALA A 131 -14.98 24.28 -4.33
#